data_AF-A0A0T9L9S8-F1
#
_entry.id   AF-A0A0T9L9S8-F1
#
_cell.length_a   1.000
_cell.length_b   1.000
_cell.length_c   1.000
_cell.angle_alpha   90.00
_cell.angle_beta   90.00
_cell.angle_gamma   90.00
#
_symmetry.space_group_name_H-M   'P 1'
#
loop_
_entity.id
_entity.type
_entity.pdbx_description
1 polymer ?
#
loop_
_entity_poly.entity_id
_entity_poly.type
_entity_poly.pdbx_seq_one_letter_code
_entity_poly.pdbx_strand_id
1 'polypeptide(L)'
;MLDFFKELFAAMRTTAVERIKSPVIGALCFSWLVFNWDNILTILFSTATIEVKIGMVKANSTILTTMVWPILSTGLITILLPTISAVVIWIQNKPTMFSMEKYAIRNDAILDRKIETEKKRARADIAYDREKTGEEEKIQKMREDIEISKEKTGEITKEKDELITEKKALISEKNNLIVERNALISEKEIMLEMNNKLSQDMIELALQLDETRTKLRMANRNDDLNKVTLGMPSTMQHQDKE
;
A
#
# COMPACT_ATOMS: atom_id res chain seq x y z
N MET A 1 -44.15 38.88 76.13
CA MET A 1 -43.11 39.83 76.59
C MET A 1 -41.71 39.28 76.34
N LEU A 2 -41.36 38.10 76.87
CA LEU A 2 -40.03 37.51 76.67
C LEU A 2 -39.73 37.17 75.19
N ASP A 3 -40.73 36.69 74.44
CA ASP A 3 -40.58 36.38 73.01
C ASP A 3 -40.34 37.63 72.16
N PHE A 4 -40.97 38.76 72.49
CA PHE A 4 -40.73 40.05 71.84
C PHE A 4 -39.26 40.50 72.01
N PHE A 5 -38.70 40.38 73.21
CA PHE A 5 -37.29 40.70 73.44
C PHE A 5 -36.35 39.73 72.73
N LYS A 6 -36.71 38.44 72.65
CA LYS A 6 -35.93 37.43 71.95
C LYS A 6 -35.89 37.68 70.44
N GLU A 7 -37.03 38.02 69.85
CA GLU A 7 -37.16 38.38 68.43
C GLU A 7 -36.44 39.69 68.11
N LEU A 8 -36.56 40.71 68.97
CA LEU A 8 -35.84 41.97 68.84
C LEU A 8 -34.32 41.76 68.91
N PHE A 9 -33.84 40.95 69.87
CA PHE A 9 -32.42 40.62 69.98
C PHE A 9 -31.92 39.83 68.77
N ALA A 10 -32.70 38.87 68.27
CA ALA A 10 -32.35 38.11 67.07
C ALA A 10 -32.24 39.02 65.83
N ALA A 11 -33.20 39.92 65.61
CA ALA A 11 -33.21 40.87 64.51
C ALA A 11 -32.08 41.92 64.61
N MET A 12 -31.77 42.40 65.82
CA MET A 12 -30.61 43.27 66.06
C MET A 12 -29.30 42.54 65.80
N ARG A 13 -29.17 41.28 66.24
CA ARG A 13 -27.98 40.47 66.05
C ARG A 13 -27.69 40.21 64.58
N THR A 14 -28.70 39.80 63.79
CA THR A 14 -28.51 39.54 62.35
C THR A 14 -28.06 40.80 61.63
N THR A 15 -28.74 41.93 61.89
CA THR A 15 -28.39 43.24 61.31
C THR A 15 -26.99 43.71 61.73
N ALA A 16 -26.62 43.52 63.00
CA ALA A 16 -25.29 43.87 63.51
C ALA A 16 -24.19 43.01 62.87
N VAL A 17 -24.41 41.69 62.74
CA VAL A 17 -23.45 40.76 62.13
C VAL A 17 -23.24 41.08 60.64
N GLU A 18 -24.31 41.39 59.90
CA GLU A 18 -24.21 41.78 58.49
C GLU A 18 -23.44 43.09 58.30
N ARG A 19 -23.63 44.06 59.20
CA ARG A 19 -22.95 45.35 59.13
C ARG A 19 -21.49 45.27 59.61
N ILE A 20 -21.18 44.48 60.64
CA ILE A 20 -19.79 44.28 61.11
C ILE A 20 -18.93 43.57 60.06
N LYS A 21 -19.55 42.74 59.19
CA LYS A 21 -18.86 42.15 58.02
C LYS A 21 -18.45 43.21 56.98
N SER A 22 -19.06 44.40 56.99
CA SER A 22 -18.57 45.52 56.17
C SER A 22 -17.27 46.06 56.77
N PRO A 23 -16.16 46.07 56.01
CA PRO A 23 -14.86 46.51 56.51
C PRO A 23 -14.89 47.93 57.12
N VAL A 24 -15.74 48.81 56.60
CA VAL A 24 -15.87 50.19 57.08
C VAL A 24 -16.63 50.27 58.40
N ILE A 25 -17.77 49.58 58.50
CA ILE A 25 -18.62 49.66 59.70
C ILE A 25 -17.98 48.89 60.85
N GLY A 26 -17.39 47.72 60.57
CA GLY A 26 -16.63 46.96 61.56
C GLY A 26 -15.45 47.75 62.12
N ALA A 27 -14.66 48.39 61.25
CA ALA A 27 -13.54 49.24 61.67
C ALA A 27 -14.01 50.49 62.44
N LEU A 28 -15.16 51.08 62.08
CA LEU A 28 -15.75 52.20 62.82
C LEU A 28 -16.20 51.82 64.22
N CYS A 29 -16.90 50.69 64.36
CA CYS A 29 -17.29 50.18 65.67
C CYS A 29 -16.06 49.86 66.52
N PHE A 30 -15.05 49.19 65.96
CA PHE A 30 -13.82 48.86 66.68
C PHE A 30 -13.06 50.13 67.10
N SER A 31 -12.93 51.09 66.18
CA SER A 31 -12.25 52.34 66.46
C SER A 31 -12.96 53.16 67.54
N TRP A 32 -14.30 53.27 67.48
CA TRP A 32 -15.06 53.97 68.52
C TRP A 32 -14.87 53.34 69.91
N LEU A 33 -14.88 52.00 69.99
CA LEU A 33 -14.60 51.28 71.23
C LEU A 33 -13.18 51.55 71.74
N VAL A 34 -12.19 51.56 70.86
CA VAL A 34 -10.77 51.79 71.21
C VAL A 34 -10.54 53.23 71.70
N PHE A 35 -11.20 54.24 71.13
CA PHE A 35 -11.01 55.63 71.54
C PHE A 35 -11.90 56.06 72.72
N ASN A 36 -13.04 55.39 72.95
CA ASN A 36 -13.95 55.67 74.07
C ASN A 36 -13.86 54.60 75.18
N TRP A 37 -12.76 53.85 75.22
CA TRP A 37 -12.56 52.74 76.15
C TRP A 37 -12.64 53.17 77.62
N ASP A 38 -12.10 54.34 77.94
CA ASP A 38 -12.09 54.94 79.28
C ASP A 38 -13.51 55.25 79.79
N ASN A 39 -14.36 55.82 78.94
CA ASN A 39 -15.76 56.12 79.23
C ASN A 39 -16.57 54.84 79.43
N ILE A 40 -16.35 53.83 78.59
CA ILE A 40 -17.00 52.52 78.70
C ILE A 40 -16.62 51.85 80.04
N LEU A 41 -15.32 51.83 80.37
CA LEU A 41 -14.86 51.26 81.63
C LEU A 41 -15.38 52.04 82.84
N THR A 42 -15.48 53.36 82.75
CA THR A 42 -16.03 54.20 83.83
C THR A 42 -17.52 53.91 84.05
N ILE A 43 -18.32 53.76 82.99
CA ILE A 43 -19.73 53.41 83.11
C ILE A 43 -19.91 52.02 83.73
N LEU A 44 -19.16 51.03 83.21
CA LEU A 44 -19.32 49.62 83.58
C LEU A 44 -18.74 49.27 84.95
N PHE A 45 -17.56 49.79 85.30
CA PHE A 45 -16.78 49.31 86.44
C PHE A 45 -16.59 50.34 87.57
N SER A 46 -16.94 51.62 87.38
CA SER A 46 -16.87 52.60 88.47
C SER A 46 -17.88 52.27 89.57
N THR A 47 -17.50 52.50 90.84
CA THR A 47 -18.36 52.32 92.01
C THR A 47 -19.24 53.54 92.32
N ALA A 48 -19.11 54.64 91.55
CA ALA A 48 -19.89 55.85 91.73
C ALA A 48 -21.39 55.65 91.38
N THR A 49 -22.27 56.54 91.86
CA THR A 49 -23.68 56.51 91.43
C THR A 49 -23.82 56.88 89.95
N ILE A 50 -24.92 56.48 89.32
CA ILE A 50 -25.13 56.63 87.88
C ILE A 50 -25.03 58.10 87.45
N GLU A 51 -25.53 59.03 88.28
CA GLU A 51 -25.50 60.47 88.03
C GLU A 51 -24.07 61.00 87.98
N VAL A 52 -23.21 60.52 88.90
CA VAL A 52 -21.79 60.92 88.95
C VAL A 52 -21.02 60.33 87.77
N LYS A 53 -21.30 59.09 87.37
CA LYS A 53 -20.68 58.47 86.18
C LYS A 53 -20.97 59.25 84.90
N ILE A 54 -22.21 59.67 84.70
CA ILE A 54 -22.60 60.49 83.53
C ILE A 54 -21.89 61.84 83.56
N GLY A 55 -21.76 62.47 84.73
CA GLY A 55 -20.99 63.70 84.91
C GLY A 55 -19.51 63.54 84.56
N MET A 56 -18.87 62.45 85.01
CA MET A 56 -17.47 62.12 84.70
C MET A 56 -17.25 61.90 83.20
N VAL A 57 -18.12 61.14 82.54
CA VAL A 57 -18.06 60.91 81.09
C VAL A 57 -18.22 62.22 80.33
N LYS A 58 -19.15 63.09 80.73
CA LYS A 58 -19.37 64.38 80.06
C LYS A 58 -18.22 65.36 80.24
N ALA A 59 -17.52 65.31 81.37
CA ALA A 59 -16.35 66.15 81.64
C ALA A 59 -15.12 65.73 80.80
N ASN A 60 -15.00 64.44 80.49
CA ASN A 60 -13.85 63.89 79.76
C ASN A 60 -14.11 63.71 78.24
N SER A 61 -15.38 63.67 77.82
CA SER A 61 -15.77 63.45 76.42
C SER A 61 -15.94 64.76 75.67
N THR A 62 -15.02 65.05 74.75
CA THR A 62 -15.20 66.12 73.75
C THR A 62 -15.72 65.50 72.45
N ILE A 63 -16.56 66.21 71.69
CA ILE A 63 -17.10 65.73 70.40
C ILE A 63 -15.99 65.23 69.45
N LEU A 64 -14.81 65.83 69.56
CA LEU A 64 -13.61 65.52 68.79
C LEU A 64 -12.99 64.17 69.16
N THR A 65 -12.94 63.82 70.46
CA THR A 65 -12.45 62.52 70.96
C THR A 65 -13.48 61.42 70.78
N THR A 66 -14.76 61.73 70.96
CA THR A 66 -15.83 60.73 70.89
C THR A 66 -16.23 60.34 69.47
N MET A 67 -16.17 61.25 68.49
CA MET A 67 -16.63 60.98 67.13
C MET A 67 -15.57 61.20 66.04
N VAL A 68 -14.82 62.29 66.08
CA VAL A 68 -13.91 62.66 64.97
C VAL A 68 -12.71 61.72 64.88
N TRP A 69 -12.04 61.44 66.01
CA TRP A 69 -10.90 60.51 66.05
C TRP A 69 -11.25 59.08 65.60
N PRO A 70 -12.39 58.48 66.02
CA PRO A 70 -12.85 57.20 65.51
C PRO A 70 -13.08 57.15 63.99
N ILE A 71 -13.69 58.19 63.42
CA ILE A 71 -14.00 58.24 61.98
C ILE A 71 -12.70 58.35 61.16
N LEU A 72 -11.77 59.21 61.57
CA LEU A 72 -10.48 59.37 60.87
C LEU A 72 -9.64 58.09 60.89
N SER A 73 -9.55 57.45 62.05
CA SER A 73 -8.81 56.20 62.19
C SER A 73 -9.49 55.03 61.48
N THR A 74 -10.81 55.04 61.30
CA THR A 74 -11.51 54.06 60.45
C THR A 74 -11.04 54.16 59.01
N GLY A 75 -10.99 55.38 58.45
CA GLY A 75 -10.46 55.61 57.10
C GLY A 75 -9.00 55.15 56.97
N LEU A 76 -8.21 55.36 58.02
CA LEU A 76 -6.82 54.90 58.06
C LEU A 76 -6.74 53.36 58.10
N ILE A 77 -7.49 52.69 58.98
CA ILE A 77 -7.48 51.23 59.15
C ILE A 77 -7.96 50.53 57.87
N THR A 78 -9.00 51.06 57.21
CA THR A 78 -9.54 50.46 55.99
C THR A 78 -8.60 50.58 54.79
N ILE A 79 -7.64 51.51 54.80
CA ILE A 79 -6.57 51.63 53.80
C ILE A 79 -5.32 50.82 54.22
N LEU A 80 -4.97 50.84 55.50
CA LEU A 80 -3.81 50.11 56.01
C LEU A 80 -3.99 48.59 55.98
N LEU A 81 -5.19 48.09 56.26
CA LEU A 81 -5.45 46.66 56.28
C LEU A 81 -5.22 45.97 54.92
N PRO A 82 -5.77 46.45 53.78
CA PRO A 82 -5.50 45.85 52.48
C PRO A 82 -4.07 46.04 51.99
N THR A 83 -3.39 47.12 52.37
CA THR A 83 -1.98 47.33 51.98
C THR A 83 -1.05 46.37 52.73
N ILE A 84 -1.26 46.17 54.02
CA ILE A 84 -0.53 45.18 54.81
C ILE A 84 -0.77 43.77 54.28
N SER A 85 -2.02 43.40 53.98
CA SER A 85 -2.32 42.07 53.43
C SER A 85 -1.68 41.87 52.04
N ALA A 86 -1.69 42.90 51.18
CA ALA A 86 -1.02 42.85 49.88
C ALA A 86 0.51 42.66 50.02
N VAL A 87 1.14 43.35 50.96
CA VAL A 87 2.59 43.20 51.24
C VAL A 87 2.91 41.80 51.73
N VAL A 88 2.11 41.24 52.65
CA VAL A 88 2.30 39.87 53.14
C VAL A 88 2.16 38.86 52.01
N ILE A 89 1.11 38.99 51.18
CA ILE A 89 0.89 38.12 50.03
C ILE A 89 2.04 38.24 49.03
N TRP A 90 2.55 39.44 48.78
CA TRP A 90 3.68 39.65 47.88
C TRP A 90 4.95 38.96 48.38
N ILE A 91 5.27 39.09 49.67
CA ILE A 91 6.43 38.42 50.30
C ILE A 91 6.28 36.89 50.22
N GLN A 92 5.09 36.36 50.51
CA GLN A 92 4.82 34.93 50.50
C GLN A 92 4.78 34.34 49.08
N ASN A 93 4.28 35.08 48.09
CA ASN A 93 4.14 34.58 46.72
C ASN A 93 5.42 34.68 45.89
N LYS A 94 6.36 35.55 46.25
CA LYS A 94 7.66 35.66 45.55
C LYS A 94 8.43 34.33 45.45
N PRO A 95 8.64 33.55 46.52
CA PRO A 95 9.29 32.24 46.42
C PRO A 95 8.46 31.23 45.60
N THR A 96 7.13 31.27 45.72
CA THR A 96 6.21 30.38 45.00
C THR A 96 6.21 30.65 43.50
N MET A 97 6.26 31.91 43.08
CA MET A 97 6.34 32.29 41.66
C MET A 97 7.66 31.85 41.03
N PHE A 98 8.77 31.99 41.76
CA PHE A 98 10.08 31.55 41.29
C PHE A 98 10.18 30.03 41.10
N SER A 99 9.56 29.24 41.97
CA SER A 99 9.50 27.80 41.77
C SER A 99 8.60 27.46 40.58
N MET A 100 7.43 28.10 40.46
CA MET A 100 6.47 27.88 39.37
C MET A 100 7.06 28.21 37.99
N GLU A 101 7.86 29.27 37.87
CA GLU A 101 8.61 29.61 36.66
C GLU A 101 9.58 28.48 36.25
N LYS A 102 10.33 27.92 37.21
CA LYS A 102 11.22 26.77 36.93
C LYS A 102 10.44 25.53 36.51
N TYR A 103 9.25 25.30 37.05
CA TYR A 103 8.37 24.21 36.62
C TYR A 103 7.87 24.42 35.19
N ALA A 104 7.48 25.64 34.83
CA ALA A 104 7.03 25.97 33.48
C ALA A 104 8.13 25.73 32.44
N ILE A 105 9.35 26.23 32.68
CA ILE A 105 10.51 26.02 31.79
C ILE A 105 10.80 24.53 31.60
N ARG A 106 10.72 23.73 32.68
CA ARG A 106 10.93 22.28 32.60
C ARG A 106 9.84 21.58 31.78
N ASN A 107 8.59 21.94 31.98
CA ASN A 107 7.47 21.35 31.23
C ASN A 107 7.54 21.69 29.74
N ASP A 108 7.96 22.91 29.41
CA ASP A 108 8.14 23.35 28.02
C ASP A 108 9.25 22.52 27.33
N ALA A 109 10.41 22.38 27.97
CA ALA A 109 11.49 21.53 27.47
C ALA A 109 11.08 20.04 27.33
N ILE A 110 10.19 19.54 28.20
CA ILE A 110 9.64 18.18 28.07
C ILE A 110 8.70 18.09 26.86
N LEU A 111 7.87 19.10 26.64
CA LEU A 111 6.95 19.15 25.51
C LEU A 111 7.70 19.19 24.18
N ASP A 112 8.75 20.00 24.09
CA ASP A 112 9.62 20.07 22.91
C ASP A 112 10.25 18.71 22.59
N ARG A 113 10.80 18.02 23.60
CA ARG A 113 11.36 16.67 23.42
C ARG A 113 10.32 15.67 22.94
N LYS A 114 9.08 15.77 23.42
CA LYS A 114 7.98 14.92 22.93
C LYS A 114 7.66 15.22 21.47
N ILE A 115 7.55 16.50 21.10
CA ILE A 115 7.32 16.93 19.71
C ILE A 115 8.43 16.40 18.79
N GLU A 116 9.70 16.53 19.19
CA GLU A 116 10.82 16.00 18.43
C GLU A 116 10.78 14.48 18.28
N THR A 117 10.43 13.78 19.37
CA THR A 117 10.31 12.31 19.36
C THR A 117 9.20 11.84 18.43
N GLU A 118 8.04 12.49 18.47
CA GLU A 118 6.92 12.18 17.59
C GLU A 118 7.23 12.52 16.12
N LYS A 119 7.95 13.63 15.86
CA LYS A 119 8.45 13.93 14.50
C LYS A 119 9.41 12.85 13.99
N LYS A 120 10.28 12.31 14.83
CA LYS A 120 11.18 11.21 14.46
C LYS A 120 10.40 9.92 14.17
N ARG A 121 9.39 9.60 14.99
CA ARG A 121 8.50 8.46 14.77
C ARG A 121 7.73 8.59 13.45
N ALA A 122 7.06 9.71 13.22
CA ALA A 122 6.33 9.96 11.98
C ALA A 122 7.24 9.86 10.74
N ARG A 123 8.49 10.36 10.83
CA ARG A 123 9.47 10.19 9.74
C ARG A 123 9.89 8.73 9.53
N ALA A 124 10.05 7.97 10.61
CA ALA A 124 10.35 6.55 10.53
C ALA A 124 9.19 5.77 9.91
N ASP A 125 7.95 6.06 10.29
CA ASP A 125 6.74 5.44 9.75
C ASP A 125 6.59 5.74 8.24
N ILE A 126 6.77 6.99 7.83
CA ILE A 126 6.76 7.37 6.41
C ILE A 126 7.87 6.66 5.62
N ALA A 127 9.07 6.57 6.20
CA ALA A 127 10.19 5.87 5.55
C ALA A 127 9.90 4.38 5.38
N TYR A 128 9.34 3.75 6.43
CA TYR A 128 8.92 2.36 6.42
C TYR A 128 7.82 2.10 5.38
N ASP A 129 6.77 2.92 5.36
CA ASP A 129 5.69 2.77 4.39
C ASP A 129 6.18 2.95 2.95
N ARG A 130 7.12 3.87 2.72
CA ARG A 130 7.73 4.07 1.40
C ARG A 130 8.59 2.88 0.97
N GLU A 131 9.37 2.31 1.88
CA GLU A 131 10.17 1.12 1.62
C GLU A 131 9.26 -0.07 1.31
N LYS A 132 8.24 -0.30 2.15
CA LYS A 132 7.22 -1.33 1.94
C LYS A 132 6.48 -1.17 0.62
N THR A 133 6.04 0.05 0.27
CA THR A 133 5.39 0.33 -1.02
C THR A 133 6.34 0.03 -2.18
N GLY A 134 7.61 0.42 -2.07
CA GLY A 134 8.63 0.12 -3.08
C GLY A 134 8.93 -1.38 -3.24
N GLU A 135 8.88 -2.15 -2.15
CA GLU A 135 8.95 -3.61 -2.20
C GLU A 135 7.70 -4.23 -2.81
N GLU A 136 6.51 -3.75 -2.48
CA GLU A 136 5.24 -4.18 -3.07
C GLU A 136 5.21 -3.90 -4.59
N GLU A 137 5.67 -2.73 -5.03
CA GLU A 137 5.82 -2.39 -6.46
C GLU A 137 6.79 -3.34 -7.18
N LYS A 138 7.91 -3.71 -6.55
CA LYS A 138 8.85 -4.69 -7.12
C LYS A 138 8.21 -6.07 -7.23
N ILE A 139 7.47 -6.50 -6.21
CA ILE A 139 6.74 -7.77 -6.22
C ILE A 139 5.71 -7.76 -7.34
N GLN A 140 4.98 -6.65 -7.52
CA GLN A 140 3.98 -6.52 -8.58
C GLN A 140 4.62 -6.61 -9.97
N LYS A 141 5.70 -5.86 -10.22
CA LYS A 141 6.46 -5.97 -11.49
C LYS A 141 6.95 -7.39 -11.75
N MET A 142 7.49 -8.06 -10.73
CA MET A 142 7.96 -9.43 -10.89
C MET A 142 6.81 -10.41 -11.18
N ARG A 143 5.61 -10.17 -10.65
CA ARG A 143 4.41 -10.95 -10.99
C ARG A 143 3.99 -10.73 -12.44
N GLU A 144 3.98 -9.48 -12.89
CA GLU A 144 3.70 -9.12 -14.29
C GLU A 144 4.72 -9.77 -15.25
N ASP A 145 6.01 -9.70 -14.94
CA ASP A 145 7.07 -10.33 -15.74
C ASP A 145 6.89 -11.86 -15.80
N ILE A 146 6.51 -12.50 -14.69
CA ILE A 146 6.21 -13.94 -14.66
C ILE A 146 5.00 -14.28 -15.53
N GLU A 147 3.95 -13.44 -15.52
CA GLU A 147 2.76 -13.64 -16.33
C GLU A 147 3.06 -13.53 -17.82
N ILE A 148 3.79 -12.47 -18.23
CA ILE A 148 4.27 -12.29 -19.60
C ILE A 148 5.14 -13.48 -20.03
N SER A 149 6.04 -13.94 -19.15
CA SER A 149 6.89 -15.09 -19.43
C SER A 149 6.10 -16.38 -19.62
N LYS A 150 5.05 -16.60 -18.82
CA LYS A 150 4.14 -17.75 -18.96
C LYS A 150 3.34 -17.70 -20.25
N GLU A 151 2.79 -16.53 -20.60
CA GLU A 151 2.06 -16.33 -21.85
C GLU A 151 2.96 -16.65 -23.05
N LYS A 152 4.16 -16.05 -23.09
CA LYS A 152 5.15 -16.31 -24.14
C LYS A 152 5.58 -17.78 -24.21
N THR A 153 5.74 -18.44 -23.06
CA THR A 153 6.04 -19.87 -23.02
C THR A 153 4.87 -20.70 -23.58
N GLY A 154 3.63 -20.29 -23.29
CA GLY A 154 2.42 -20.90 -23.84
C GLY A 154 2.34 -20.75 -25.36
N GLU A 155 2.63 -19.56 -25.90
CA GLU A 155 2.70 -19.30 -27.34
C GLU A 155 3.78 -20.15 -28.01
N ILE A 156 5.01 -20.16 -27.48
CA ILE A 156 6.11 -20.98 -28.00
C ILE A 156 5.75 -22.46 -27.97
N THR A 157 5.02 -22.92 -26.93
CA THR A 157 4.59 -24.32 -26.84
C THR A 157 3.57 -24.66 -27.92
N LYS A 158 2.60 -23.76 -28.20
CA LYS A 158 1.65 -23.93 -29.30
C LYS A 158 2.34 -23.96 -30.66
N GLU A 159 3.23 -23.00 -30.93
CA GLU A 159 3.99 -22.94 -32.18
C GLU A 159 4.85 -24.20 -32.36
N LYS A 160 5.50 -24.67 -31.30
CA LYS A 160 6.25 -25.93 -31.30
C LYS A 160 5.34 -27.11 -31.64
N ASP A 161 4.16 -27.21 -31.05
CA ASP A 161 3.23 -28.32 -31.31
C ASP A 161 2.71 -28.28 -32.75
N GLU A 162 2.38 -27.10 -33.27
CA GLU A 162 2.01 -26.88 -34.68
C GLU A 162 3.14 -27.33 -35.62
N LEU A 163 4.38 -26.89 -35.39
CA LEU A 163 5.55 -27.32 -36.17
C LEU A 163 5.80 -28.83 -36.09
N ILE A 164 5.53 -29.46 -34.93
CA ILE A 164 5.60 -30.92 -34.80
C ILE A 164 4.53 -31.60 -35.68
N THR A 165 3.31 -31.06 -35.73
CA THR A 165 2.25 -31.61 -36.59
C THR A 165 2.59 -31.48 -38.08
N GLU A 166 3.08 -30.31 -38.49
CA GLU A 166 3.52 -30.06 -39.87
C GLU A 166 4.67 -30.99 -40.26
N LYS A 167 5.68 -31.12 -39.39
CA LYS A 167 6.79 -32.04 -39.59
C LYS A 167 6.31 -33.49 -39.74
N LYS A 168 5.34 -33.93 -38.94
CA LYS A 168 4.76 -35.29 -39.07
C LYS A 168 4.04 -35.47 -40.41
N ALA A 169 3.28 -34.47 -40.86
CA ALA A 169 2.61 -34.49 -42.15
C ALA A 169 3.62 -34.60 -43.31
N LEU A 170 4.67 -33.77 -43.30
CA LEU A 170 5.75 -33.81 -44.30
C LEU A 170 6.51 -35.14 -44.30
N ILE A 171 6.73 -35.75 -43.14
CA ILE A 171 7.32 -37.10 -43.05
C ILE A 171 6.40 -38.13 -43.71
N SER A 172 5.09 -38.05 -43.47
CA SER A 172 4.13 -38.95 -44.09
C SER A 172 4.10 -38.79 -45.61
N GLU A 173 4.08 -37.55 -46.10
CA GLU A 173 4.13 -37.25 -47.53
C GLU A 173 5.42 -37.76 -48.16
N LYS A 174 6.57 -37.51 -47.52
CA LYS A 174 7.87 -38.03 -47.96
C LYS A 174 7.86 -39.57 -48.06
N ASN A 175 7.26 -40.26 -47.09
CA ASN A 175 7.16 -41.72 -47.12
C ASN A 175 6.28 -42.21 -48.28
N ASN A 176 5.17 -41.53 -48.57
CA ASN A 176 4.33 -41.84 -49.72
C ASN A 176 5.10 -41.66 -51.04
N LEU A 177 5.84 -40.57 -51.18
CA LEU A 177 6.69 -40.32 -52.35
C LEU A 177 7.79 -41.38 -52.50
N ILE A 178 8.35 -41.89 -51.39
CA ILE A 178 9.31 -43.01 -51.43
C ILE A 178 8.64 -44.28 -51.95
N VAL A 179 7.42 -44.59 -51.49
CA VAL A 179 6.66 -45.76 -51.97
C VAL A 179 6.35 -45.63 -53.46
N GLU A 180 5.87 -44.47 -53.91
CA GLU A 180 5.60 -44.19 -55.32
C GLU A 180 6.87 -44.31 -56.18
N ARG A 181 7.97 -43.71 -55.71
CA ARG A 181 9.28 -43.85 -56.37
C ARG A 181 9.71 -45.30 -56.51
N ASN A 182 9.54 -46.11 -55.47
CA ASN A 182 9.92 -47.53 -55.51
C ASN A 182 9.04 -48.33 -56.47
N ALA A 183 7.73 -48.02 -56.55
CA ALA A 183 6.83 -48.63 -57.53
C ALA A 183 7.26 -48.29 -58.97
N LEU A 184 7.60 -47.02 -59.25
CA LEU A 184 8.12 -46.60 -60.55
C LEU A 184 9.45 -47.27 -60.90
N ILE A 185 10.33 -47.48 -59.92
CA ILE A 185 11.58 -48.24 -60.12
C ILE A 185 11.26 -49.69 -60.54
N SER A 186 10.34 -50.35 -59.85
CA SER A 186 9.92 -51.72 -60.18
C SER A 186 9.29 -51.80 -61.57
N GLU A 187 8.41 -50.86 -61.93
CA GLU A 187 7.81 -50.79 -63.27
C GLU A 187 8.89 -50.59 -64.35
N LYS A 188 9.87 -49.71 -64.08
CA LYS A 188 11.01 -49.50 -64.98
C LYS A 188 11.86 -50.76 -65.15
N GLU A 189 12.07 -51.54 -64.09
CA GLU A 189 12.79 -52.82 -64.15
C GLU A 189 12.05 -53.85 -65.01
N ILE A 190 10.73 -53.98 -64.83
CA ILE A 190 9.88 -54.85 -65.67
C ILE A 190 9.93 -54.42 -67.13
N MET A 191 9.85 -53.11 -67.40
CA MET A 191 9.94 -52.58 -68.76
C MET A 191 11.29 -52.87 -69.40
N LEU A 192 12.39 -52.75 -68.65
CA LEU A 192 13.74 -53.11 -69.13
C LEU A 192 13.84 -54.61 -69.46
N GLU A 193 13.30 -55.47 -68.61
CA GLU A 193 13.27 -56.93 -68.86
C GLU A 193 12.45 -57.26 -70.12
N MET A 194 11.28 -56.67 -70.26
CA MET A 194 10.42 -56.84 -71.45
C MET A 194 11.11 -56.32 -72.72
N ASN A 195 11.79 -55.18 -72.66
CA ASN A 195 12.54 -54.63 -73.78
C ASN A 195 13.73 -55.52 -74.18
N ASN A 196 14.44 -56.08 -73.20
CA ASN A 196 15.52 -57.05 -73.45
C ASN A 196 14.99 -58.32 -74.12
N LYS A 197 13.84 -58.85 -73.66
CA LYS A 197 13.18 -60.01 -74.27
C LYS A 197 12.73 -59.72 -75.69
N LEU A 198 12.08 -58.58 -75.93
CA LEU A 198 11.70 -58.16 -77.28
C LEU A 198 12.91 -58.04 -78.21
N SER A 199 14.03 -57.51 -77.70
CA SER A 199 15.28 -57.46 -78.46
C SER A 199 15.82 -58.86 -78.79
N GLN A 200 15.67 -59.84 -77.91
CA GLN A 200 16.04 -61.24 -78.18
C GLN A 200 15.12 -61.86 -79.23
N ASP A 201 13.80 -61.71 -79.07
CA ASP A 201 12.80 -62.22 -80.01
C ASP A 201 13.02 -61.62 -81.42
N MET A 202 13.38 -60.34 -81.51
CA MET A 202 13.75 -59.70 -82.79
C MET A 202 14.98 -60.33 -83.44
N ILE A 203 16.01 -60.67 -82.65
CA ILE A 203 17.21 -61.35 -83.15
C ILE A 203 16.85 -62.75 -83.64
N GLU A 204 16.06 -63.50 -82.87
CA GLU A 204 15.62 -64.85 -83.23
C GLU A 204 14.77 -64.85 -84.51
N LEU A 205 13.81 -63.93 -84.63
CA LEU A 205 12.98 -63.80 -85.82
C LEU A 205 13.82 -63.41 -87.05
N ALA A 206 14.84 -62.55 -86.88
CA ALA A 206 15.77 -62.22 -87.96
C ALA A 206 16.57 -63.45 -88.44
N LEU A 207 17.00 -64.32 -87.51
CA LEU A 207 17.65 -65.60 -87.83
C LEU A 207 16.70 -66.55 -88.56
N GLN A 208 15.47 -66.73 -88.08
CA GLN A 208 14.46 -67.57 -88.73
C GLN A 208 14.10 -67.04 -90.13
N LEU A 209 14.03 -65.72 -90.31
CA LEU A 209 13.80 -65.09 -91.61
C LEU A 209 14.97 -65.37 -92.58
N ASP A 210 16.20 -65.34 -92.11
CA ASP A 210 17.37 -65.69 -92.92
C ASP A 210 17.37 -67.19 -93.28
N GLU A 211 17.02 -68.06 -92.33
CA GLU A 211 16.88 -69.50 -92.55
C GLU A 211 15.78 -69.83 -93.57
N THR A 212 14.62 -69.17 -93.48
CA THR A 212 13.54 -69.35 -94.46
C THR A 212 13.90 -68.80 -95.83
N ARG A 213 14.59 -67.66 -95.91
CA ARG A 213 15.13 -67.11 -97.17
C ARG A 213 16.13 -68.05 -97.82
N THR A 214 17.03 -68.66 -97.05
CA THR A 214 18.00 -69.65 -97.56
C THR A 214 17.29 -70.92 -98.05
N LYS A 215 16.33 -71.46 -97.30
CA LYS A 215 15.50 -72.59 -97.73
C LYS A 215 14.73 -72.30 -99.03
N LEU A 216 14.13 -71.11 -99.16
CA LEU A 216 13.42 -70.70 -100.37
C LEU A 216 14.37 -70.58 -101.58
N ARG A 217 15.58 -70.06 -101.39
CA ARG A 217 16.63 -70.05 -102.43
C ARG A 217 17.00 -71.47 -102.87
N MET A 218 17.12 -72.42 -101.93
CA MET A 218 17.40 -73.82 -102.24
C MET A 218 16.24 -74.51 -102.97
N ALA A 219 14.99 -74.23 -102.57
CA ALA A 219 13.79 -74.76 -103.24
C ALA A 219 13.66 -74.25 -104.69
N ASN A 220 13.84 -72.95 -104.92
CA ASN A 220 13.86 -72.38 -106.27
C ASN A 220 15.00 -72.94 -107.12
N ARG A 221 16.19 -73.15 -106.53
CA ARG A 221 17.33 -73.80 -107.23
C ARG A 221 17.01 -75.24 -107.63
N ASN A 222 16.29 -75.98 -106.77
CA ASN A 222 15.85 -77.34 -107.07
C ASN A 222 14.75 -77.38 -108.14
N ASP A 223 13.84 -76.39 -108.17
CA ASP A 223 12.81 -76.28 -109.21
C ASP A 223 13.42 -75.92 -110.59
N ASP A 224 14.44 -75.05 -110.61
CA ASP A 224 15.26 -74.77 -111.79
C ASP A 224 16.03 -76.02 -112.26
N LEU A 225 16.60 -76.81 -111.33
CA LEU A 225 17.25 -78.09 -111.64
C LEU A 225 16.26 -79.13 -112.18
N ASN A 226 15.02 -79.17 -111.68
CA ASN A 226 13.96 -80.07 -112.15
C ASN A 226 13.41 -79.68 -113.54
N LYS A 227 13.42 -78.38 -113.87
CA LYS A 227 13.12 -77.90 -115.24
C LYS A 227 14.25 -78.19 -116.22
N VAL A 228 15.50 -78.19 -115.78
CA VAL A 228 16.68 -78.54 -116.62
C VAL A 228 16.75 -80.04 -116.91
N THR A 229 16.29 -80.93 -116.01
CA THR A 229 16.28 -82.38 -116.22
C THR A 229 15.13 -82.91 -117.07
N LEU A 230 14.02 -82.15 -117.22
CA LEU A 230 12.85 -82.55 -118.01
C LEU A 230 12.81 -81.95 -119.44
N GLY A 231 13.89 -81.33 -119.90
CA GLY A 231 13.91 -80.64 -121.20
C GLY A 231 15.23 -80.70 -121.95
N MET A 232 15.65 -81.87 -122.44
CA MET A 232 16.45 -81.98 -123.68
C MET A 232 16.22 -83.32 -124.42
N PRO A 233 15.81 -83.31 -125.71
CA PRO A 233 15.90 -84.44 -126.63
C PRO A 233 17.05 -84.28 -127.64
N SER A 234 17.71 -85.38 -128.04
CA SER A 234 18.62 -85.46 -129.22
C SER A 234 18.81 -86.95 -129.60
N THR A 235 18.12 -87.53 -130.58
CA THR A 235 18.42 -87.65 -132.03
C THR A 235 19.85 -87.99 -132.46
N MET A 236 19.97 -89.18 -133.08
CA MET A 236 20.89 -89.62 -134.16
C MET A 236 22.41 -89.68 -133.83
N GLN A 237 23.23 -90.63 -134.30
CA GLN A 237 23.28 -91.21 -135.65
C GLN A 237 24.20 -92.45 -135.71
N HIS A 238 23.93 -93.31 -136.69
CA HIS A 238 24.68 -94.47 -137.19
C HIS A 238 26.15 -94.24 -137.56
N GLN A 239 26.99 -95.28 -137.44
CA GLN A 239 27.72 -95.97 -138.54
C GLN A 239 28.57 -97.12 -137.93
N ASP A 240 28.40 -98.40 -138.27
CA ASP A 240 28.77 -99.13 -139.50
C ASP A 240 30.28 -99.21 -139.80
N LYS A 241 30.90 -100.35 -139.45
CA LYS A 241 31.59 -101.34 -140.33
C LYS A 241 32.91 -101.89 -139.77
N GLU A 242 33.03 -103.22 -139.97
CA GLU A 242 34.15 -104.15 -139.71
C GLU A 242 34.42 -104.58 -138.26
#